data_AF-A0AA40E5I1-F1
#
_entry.id   AF-A0AA40E5I1-F1
#
_cell.length_a   1.000
_cell.length_b   1.000
_cell.length_c   1.000
_cell.angle_alpha   90.00
_cell.angle_beta   90.00
_cell.angle_gamma   90.00
#
_symmetry.space_group_name_H-M   'P 1'
#
loop_
_entity.id
_entity.type
_entity.pdbx_description
1 polymer ?
#
loop_
_entity_poly.entity_id
_entity_poly.type
_entity_poly.pdbx_seq_one_letter_code
_entity_poly.pdbx_strand_id
1 'polypeptide(L)'
;TGLLYIVGRRPFLAWLLALDSPSIHFSRAFDYRAPHDIPRGAHPERLNQRPPVLCRLIVVVQYVAAIGSVVNVWLQAWELGIQTFCTVAPNFFLAPALWTVLRVFLHLLSMILVRLRIRRNCGGVEAGEFRLCVTQKGVSVDKFKEGMLFVGVAWFLHILYVAHTLFCTLVFSSFVFIGTRDAVGVLSRLMASAICCRVIIMYEISGLREA
;
A
#
# COMPACT_ATOMS: atom_id res chain seq x y z
N THR A 1 1.38 10.06 0.00
CA THR A 1 0.35 11.06 0.35
C THR A 1 -1.05 10.64 -0.08
N GLY A 2 -1.28 10.17 -1.32
CA GLY A 2 -2.56 9.54 -1.71
C GLY A 2 -2.96 8.32 -0.85
N LEU A 3 -2.00 7.44 -0.52
CA LEU A 3 -2.21 6.35 0.44
C LEU A 3 -2.67 6.86 1.82
N LEU A 4 -2.25 8.04 2.27
CA LEU A 4 -2.66 8.62 3.55
C LEU A 4 -4.17 8.91 3.59
N TYR A 5 -4.72 9.41 2.49
CA TYR A 5 -6.16 9.65 2.36
C TYR A 5 -6.95 8.34 2.29
N ILE A 6 -6.41 7.34 1.59
CA ILE A 6 -6.99 5.98 1.61
C ILE A 6 -6.92 5.40 3.02
N VAL A 7 -5.80 5.52 3.74
CA VAL A 7 -5.70 5.11 5.16
C VAL A 7 -6.72 5.85 6.02
N GLY A 8 -6.94 7.14 5.74
CA GLY A 8 -7.91 7.97 6.40
C GLY A 8 -9.37 7.56 6.16
N ARG A 9 -9.68 6.74 5.15
CA ARG A 9 -11.07 6.32 4.82
C ARG A 9 -11.28 4.81 4.86
N ARG A 10 -10.32 4.06 4.32
CA ARG A 10 -10.27 2.59 4.19
C ARG A 10 -8.89 2.03 4.59
N PRO A 11 -8.59 2.00 5.89
CA PRO A 11 -7.28 1.65 6.38
C PRO A 11 -6.90 0.20 6.14
N PHE A 12 -7.85 -0.75 6.16
CA PHE A 12 -7.50 -2.15 5.93
C PHE A 12 -7.11 -2.39 4.47
N LEU A 13 -7.86 -1.82 3.52
CA LEU A 13 -7.48 -1.82 2.11
C LEU A 13 -6.11 -1.17 1.91
N ALA A 14 -5.87 0.00 2.50
CA ALA A 14 -4.59 0.69 2.38
C ALA A 14 -3.41 -0.13 2.94
N TRP A 15 -3.64 -0.89 4.01
CA TRP A 15 -2.63 -1.77 4.58
C TRP A 15 -2.31 -2.94 3.64
N LEU A 16 -3.31 -3.62 3.08
CA LEU A 16 -3.10 -4.67 2.06
C LEU A 16 -2.29 -4.15 0.86
N LEU A 17 -2.66 -2.98 0.34
CA LEU A 17 -1.95 -2.35 -0.78
C LEU A 17 -0.52 -1.93 -0.42
N ALA A 18 -0.27 -1.58 0.85
CA ALA A 18 1.06 -1.26 1.35
C ALA A 18 1.95 -2.51 1.50
N LEU A 19 1.38 -3.65 1.87
CA LEU A 19 2.11 -4.92 1.93
C LEU A 19 2.64 -5.34 0.55
N ASP A 20 1.85 -5.08 -0.49
CA ASP A 20 2.20 -5.45 -1.86
C ASP A 20 3.22 -4.51 -2.50
N SER A 21 3.05 -3.18 -2.36
CA SER A 21 3.82 -2.19 -3.13
C SER A 21 5.25 -1.96 -2.61
N PRO A 22 6.31 -2.41 -3.31
CA PRO A 22 7.67 -1.95 -3.04
C PRO A 22 7.84 -0.55 -3.63
N SER A 23 8.22 0.42 -2.80
CA SER A 23 8.55 1.81 -3.18
C SER A 23 7.35 2.75 -3.40
N ILE A 24 7.30 3.75 -2.52
CA ILE A 24 6.34 4.86 -2.46
C ILE A 24 6.95 6.05 -3.19
N HIS A 25 7.11 5.97 -4.51
CA HIS A 25 7.36 7.17 -5.32
C HIS A 25 6.41 7.17 -6.51
N PHE A 26 5.37 7.98 -6.37
CA PHE A 26 4.44 8.26 -7.45
C PHE A 26 5.07 9.28 -8.40
N SER A 27 4.71 9.18 -9.68
CA SER A 27 4.82 10.31 -10.61
C SER A 27 4.25 11.56 -9.94
N ARG A 28 4.96 12.69 -10.09
CA ARG A 28 4.62 14.01 -9.54
C ARG A 28 3.18 14.45 -9.81
N ALA A 29 2.52 13.88 -10.83
CA ALA A 29 1.13 14.11 -11.19
C ALA A 29 0.10 13.65 -10.13
N PHE A 30 0.49 12.83 -9.15
CA PHE A 30 -0.42 12.26 -8.14
C PHE A 30 0.05 12.48 -6.68
N ASP A 31 1.10 13.30 -6.48
CA ASP A 31 1.58 13.67 -5.14
C ASP A 31 0.84 14.92 -4.64
N TYR A 32 -0.37 14.71 -4.10
CA TYR A 32 -1.15 15.79 -3.50
C TYR A 32 -0.69 16.03 -2.07
N ARG A 33 -0.04 17.18 -1.80
CA ARG A 33 0.48 17.54 -0.48
C ARG A 33 -0.64 18.00 0.46
N ALA A 34 -1.66 18.64 -0.09
CA ALA A 34 -2.81 19.18 0.62
C ALA A 34 -4.16 18.82 -0.06
N PRO A 35 -5.28 18.81 0.68
CA PRO A 35 -6.59 18.44 0.13
C PRO A 35 -7.08 19.38 -0.98
N HIS A 36 -6.59 20.61 -1.01
CA HIS A 36 -6.89 21.59 -2.06
C HIS A 36 -6.10 21.38 -3.35
N ASP A 37 -5.01 20.59 -3.31
CA ASP A 37 -4.21 20.29 -4.48
C ASP A 37 -4.88 19.27 -5.41
N ILE A 38 -5.89 18.54 -4.91
CA ILE A 38 -6.68 17.59 -5.69
C ILE A 38 -7.63 18.42 -6.57
N PRO A 39 -7.38 18.55 -7.88
CA PRO A 39 -8.19 19.43 -8.72
C PRO A 39 -9.55 18.76 -8.88
N ARG A 40 -10.63 19.37 -8.37
CA ARG A 40 -11.98 18.83 -8.57
C ARG A 40 -12.23 18.61 -10.06
N GLY A 41 -12.60 17.39 -10.44
CA GLY A 41 -12.85 17.08 -11.85
C GLY A 41 -13.99 17.93 -12.43
N ALA A 42 -13.91 18.29 -13.71
CA ALA A 42 -14.94 19.08 -14.40
C ALA A 42 -16.28 18.34 -14.59
N HIS A 43 -16.33 17.03 -14.33
CA HIS A 43 -17.53 16.19 -14.45
C HIS A 43 -17.69 15.23 -13.27
N PRO A 44 -18.04 15.73 -12.07
CA PRO A 44 -18.20 14.91 -10.85
C PRO A 44 -19.39 13.94 -10.90
N GLU A 45 -20.25 14.02 -11.93
CA GLU A 45 -21.51 13.29 -11.95
C GLU A 45 -21.40 11.84 -12.44
N ARG A 46 -20.43 11.50 -13.31
CA ARG A 46 -20.45 10.20 -14.02
C ARG A 46 -20.09 8.99 -13.14
N LEU A 47 -19.14 9.10 -12.20
CA LEU A 47 -18.83 8.01 -11.27
C LEU A 47 -19.81 7.95 -10.08
N ASN A 48 -20.42 9.08 -9.72
CA ASN A 48 -21.38 9.16 -8.61
C ASN A 48 -22.77 8.59 -8.95
N GLN A 49 -23.09 8.42 -10.24
CA GLN A 49 -24.37 7.83 -10.71
C GLN A 49 -24.36 6.29 -10.77
N ARG A 50 -23.28 5.63 -10.34
CA ARG A 50 -23.20 4.16 -10.41
C ARG A 50 -24.21 3.51 -9.45
N PRO A 51 -24.91 2.45 -9.89
CA PRO A 51 -25.85 1.76 -9.02
C PRO A 51 -25.12 1.14 -7.81
N PRO A 52 -25.76 1.09 -6.63
CA PRO A 52 -25.12 0.64 -5.39
C PRO A 52 -24.61 -0.81 -5.46
N VAL A 53 -25.23 -1.64 -6.29
CA VAL A 53 -24.80 -3.03 -6.55
C VAL A 53 -23.43 -3.05 -7.24
N LEU A 54 -23.22 -2.24 -8.28
CA LEU A 54 -21.95 -2.14 -9.00
C LEU A 54 -20.84 -1.63 -8.07
N CYS A 55 -21.15 -0.63 -7.24
CA CYS A 55 -20.19 -0.12 -6.25
C CYS A 55 -19.74 -1.21 -5.27
N ARG A 56 -20.66 -2.05 -4.77
CA ARG A 56 -20.31 -3.19 -3.92
C ARG A 56 -19.47 -4.23 -4.64
N LEU A 57 -19.82 -4.54 -5.90
CA LEU A 57 -19.04 -5.49 -6.72
C LEU A 57 -17.60 -5.00 -6.92
N ILE A 58 -17.41 -3.71 -7.20
CA ILE A 58 -16.08 -3.12 -7.34
C ILE A 58 -15.29 -3.25 -6.04
N VAL A 59 -15.90 -2.98 -4.88
CA VAL A 59 -15.24 -3.17 -3.57
C VAL A 59 -14.80 -4.61 -3.38
N VAL A 60 -15.67 -5.59 -3.68
CA VAL A 60 -15.33 -7.01 -3.59
C VAL A 60 -14.13 -7.34 -4.50
N VAL A 61 -14.17 -6.89 -5.75
CA VAL A 61 -13.07 -7.10 -6.71
C VAL A 61 -11.76 -6.48 -6.20
N GLN A 62 -11.79 -5.28 -5.62
CA GLN A 62 -10.60 -4.64 -5.04
C GLN A 62 -9.99 -5.47 -3.90
N TYR A 63 -10.81 -5.99 -2.98
CA TYR A 63 -10.31 -6.82 -1.89
C TYR A 63 -9.77 -8.16 -2.36
N VAL A 64 -10.47 -8.83 -3.27
CA VAL A 64 -10.00 -10.10 -3.85
C VAL A 64 -8.67 -9.89 -4.58
N ALA A 65 -8.56 -8.84 -5.38
CA ALA A 65 -7.32 -8.49 -6.08
C ALA A 65 -6.18 -8.14 -5.12
N ALA A 66 -6.43 -7.33 -4.09
CA ALA A 66 -5.43 -6.95 -3.10
C ALA A 66 -4.98 -8.13 -2.21
N ILE A 67 -5.89 -9.00 -1.81
CA ILE A 67 -5.53 -10.22 -1.07
C ILE A 67 -4.74 -11.17 -1.98
N GLY A 68 -5.21 -11.35 -3.23
CA GLY A 68 -4.53 -12.16 -4.21
C GLY A 68 -3.10 -11.69 -4.49
N SER A 69 -2.88 -10.37 -4.56
CA SER A 69 -1.55 -9.80 -4.77
C SER A 69 -0.62 -10.06 -3.57
N VAL A 70 -1.12 -9.89 -2.33
CA VAL A 70 -0.36 -10.18 -1.10
C VAL A 70 0.01 -11.66 -1.00
N VAL A 71 -0.94 -12.56 -1.29
CA VAL A 71 -0.68 -14.00 -1.33
C VAL A 71 0.37 -14.32 -2.41
N ASN A 72 0.28 -13.71 -3.58
CA ASN A 72 1.24 -13.88 -4.66
C ASN A 72 2.66 -13.42 -4.25
N VAL A 73 2.78 -12.29 -3.54
CA VAL A 73 4.08 -11.83 -2.99
C VAL A 73 4.62 -12.82 -1.97
N TRP A 74 3.78 -13.36 -1.09
CA TRP A 74 4.18 -14.34 -0.10
C TRP A 74 4.67 -15.64 -0.74
N LEU A 75 3.92 -16.18 -1.70
CA LEU A 75 4.29 -17.39 -2.43
C LEU A 75 5.59 -17.20 -3.21
N GLN A 76 5.79 -16.03 -3.83
CA GLN A 76 7.05 -15.72 -4.51
C GLN A 76 8.23 -15.59 -3.56
N ALA A 77 8.04 -15.02 -2.37
CA ALA A 77 9.09 -14.99 -1.36
C ALA A 77 9.52 -16.41 -0.97
N TRP A 78 8.56 -17.33 -0.85
CA TRP A 78 8.83 -18.74 -0.62
C TRP A 78 9.56 -19.40 -1.81
N GLU A 79 9.08 -19.20 -3.04
CA GLU A 79 9.74 -19.70 -4.26
C GLU A 79 11.18 -19.20 -4.36
N LEU A 80 11.43 -17.91 -4.10
CA LEU A 80 12.76 -17.30 -4.09
C LEU A 80 13.68 -17.99 -3.08
N GLY A 81 13.19 -18.35 -1.89
CA GLY A 81 13.99 -19.00 -0.86
C GLY A 81 14.48 -20.39 -1.25
N ILE A 82 13.74 -21.10 -2.10
CA ILE A 82 14.09 -22.46 -2.56
C ILE A 82 14.88 -22.42 -3.88
N GLN A 83 14.62 -21.42 -4.73
CA GLN A 83 15.19 -21.32 -6.08
C GLN A 83 16.46 -20.45 -6.17
N THR A 84 16.91 -19.88 -5.06
CA THR A 84 18.11 -19.02 -5.03
C THR A 84 19.08 -19.44 -3.94
N PHE A 85 20.37 -19.22 -4.20
CA PHE A 85 21.41 -19.33 -3.19
C PHE A 85 21.81 -17.93 -2.72
N CYS A 86 21.95 -17.75 -1.40
CA CYS A 86 22.46 -16.52 -0.82
C CYS A 86 23.97 -16.63 -0.61
N THR A 87 24.75 -15.79 -1.30
CA THR A 87 26.22 -15.80 -1.19
C THR A 87 26.73 -15.29 0.17
N VAL A 88 25.99 -14.37 0.80
CA VAL A 88 26.36 -13.77 2.10
C VAL A 88 26.02 -14.66 3.28
N ALA A 89 24.91 -15.42 3.21
CA ALA A 89 24.48 -16.31 4.27
C ALA A 89 23.93 -17.61 3.68
N PRO A 90 24.82 -18.54 3.25
CA PRO A 90 24.44 -19.75 2.52
C PRO A 90 23.47 -20.66 3.29
N ASN A 91 23.56 -20.63 4.62
CA ASN A 91 22.73 -21.44 5.52
C ASN A 91 21.40 -20.77 5.90
N PHE A 92 21.13 -19.55 5.42
CA PHE A 92 19.97 -18.75 5.80
C PHE A 92 18.94 -18.64 4.65
N PHE A 93 18.30 -19.76 4.32
CA PHE A 93 17.27 -19.87 3.28
C PHE A 93 15.96 -19.11 3.62
N LEU A 94 15.78 -18.71 4.88
CA LEU A 94 14.62 -17.94 5.36
C LEU A 94 14.74 -16.42 5.07
N ALA A 95 15.82 -15.95 4.43
CA ALA A 95 16.03 -14.52 4.18
C ALA A 95 14.88 -13.83 3.42
N PRO A 96 14.29 -14.42 2.35
CA PRO A 96 13.12 -13.84 1.68
C PRO A 96 11.85 -13.84 2.55
N ALA A 97 11.66 -14.88 3.36
CA ALA A 97 10.53 -14.94 4.28
C ALA A 97 10.66 -13.85 5.36
N LEU A 98 11.86 -13.67 5.92
CA LEU A 98 12.14 -12.63 6.90
C LEU A 98 11.88 -11.23 6.33
N TRP A 99 12.18 -11.00 5.04
CA TRP A 99 11.84 -9.76 4.36
C TRP A 99 10.33 -9.48 4.37
N THR A 100 9.50 -10.46 4.01
CA THR A 100 8.03 -10.26 4.01
C THR A 100 7.47 -10.03 5.41
N VAL A 101 7.96 -10.77 6.41
CA VAL A 101 7.50 -10.63 7.81
C VAL A 101 7.90 -9.27 8.37
N LEU A 102 9.15 -8.85 8.16
CA LEU A 102 9.63 -7.56 8.63
C LEU A 102 8.88 -6.42 7.95
N ARG A 103 8.59 -6.54 6.65
CA ARG A 103 7.74 -5.60 5.92
C ARG A 103 6.35 -5.48 6.54
N VAL A 104 5.68 -6.60 6.83
CA VAL A 104 4.34 -6.61 7.45
C VAL A 104 4.36 -5.84 8.76
N PHE A 105 5.37 -6.09 9.59
CA PHE A 105 5.55 -5.40 10.86
C PHE A 105 5.74 -3.88 10.70
N LEU A 106 6.58 -3.45 9.75
CA LEU A 106 6.84 -2.03 9.51
C LEU A 106 5.62 -1.27 8.98
N HIS A 107 4.85 -1.90 8.09
CA HIS A 107 3.63 -1.28 7.58
C HIS A 107 2.54 -1.24 8.65
N LEU A 108 2.46 -2.24 9.53
CA LEU A 108 1.54 -2.21 10.67
C LEU A 108 1.88 -1.06 11.63
N LEU A 109 3.14 -0.91 12.02
CA LEU A 109 3.58 0.17 12.91
C LEU A 109 3.36 1.55 12.26
N SER A 110 3.67 1.67 10.97
CA SER A 110 3.42 2.87 10.17
C SER A 110 1.93 3.22 10.10
N MET A 111 1.09 2.23 9.88
CA MET A 111 -0.36 2.39 9.85
C MET A 111 -0.90 2.86 11.21
N ILE A 112 -0.43 2.29 12.32
CA ILE A 112 -0.81 2.72 13.67
C ILE A 112 -0.41 4.18 13.88
N LEU A 113 0.84 4.53 13.58
CA LEU A 113 1.35 5.90 13.73
C LEU A 113 0.56 6.91 12.89
N VAL A 114 0.24 6.54 11.65
CA VAL A 114 -0.58 7.36 10.75
C VAL A 114 -2.02 7.50 11.26
N ARG A 115 -2.62 6.43 11.80
CA ARG A 115 -3.96 6.49 12.39
C ARG A 115 -4.01 7.39 13.62
N LEU A 116 -2.95 7.42 14.43
CA LEU A 116 -2.84 8.34 15.56
C LEU A 116 -2.75 9.82 15.10
N ARG A 117 -2.33 10.06 13.86
CA ARG A 117 -2.23 11.41 13.27
C ARG A 117 -3.53 11.89 12.60
N ILE A 118 -4.31 10.95 12.06
CA ILE A 118 -5.49 11.24 11.26
C ILE A 118 -6.73 11.27 12.16
N ARG A 119 -7.40 12.42 12.24
CA ARG A 119 -8.77 12.48 12.73
C ARG A 119 -9.73 12.48 11.55
N ARG A 120 -10.72 11.61 11.61
CA ARG A 120 -11.85 11.63 10.67
C ARG A 120 -12.91 12.57 11.22
N ASN A 121 -13.30 13.56 10.44
CA ASN A 121 -14.51 14.30 10.70
C ASN A 121 -15.59 13.74 9.76
N CYS A 122 -16.49 12.96 10.35
CA CYS A 122 -17.63 12.38 9.66
C CYS A 122 -18.82 13.28 10.02
N GLY A 123 -19.14 14.28 9.19
CA GLY A 123 -20.27 15.19 9.43
C GLY A 123 -21.63 14.50 9.34
N GLY A 124 -21.91 13.53 10.24
CA GLY A 124 -23.12 12.70 10.27
C GLY A 124 -23.15 11.52 9.29
N VAL A 125 -22.10 11.31 8.48
CA VAL A 125 -22.04 10.24 7.47
C VAL A 125 -21.34 8.99 8.02
N GLU A 126 -21.94 7.80 7.82
CA GLU A 126 -21.30 6.53 8.14
C GLU A 126 -20.10 6.25 7.21
N ALA A 127 -18.90 6.57 7.69
CA ALA A 127 -17.66 6.13 7.05
C ALA A 127 -17.51 4.60 7.23
N GLY A 128 -17.41 3.86 6.12
CA GLY A 128 -17.34 2.40 6.14
C GLY A 128 -16.20 1.87 5.28
N GLU A 129 -15.41 0.95 5.83
CA GLU A 129 -14.29 0.27 5.15
C GLU A 129 -14.71 -0.32 3.79
N PHE A 130 -15.90 -0.91 3.73
CA PHE A 130 -16.46 -1.57 2.54
C PHE A 130 -17.26 -0.64 1.62
N ARG A 131 -17.03 0.69 1.65
CA ARG A 131 -17.67 1.66 0.74
C ARG A 131 -16.63 2.42 -0.07
N LEU A 132 -16.84 2.54 -1.38
CA LEU A 132 -15.99 3.32 -2.29
C LEU A 132 -15.67 4.72 -1.77
N CYS A 133 -14.44 5.20 -1.96
CA CYS A 133 -14.06 6.56 -1.58
C CYS A 133 -14.97 7.62 -2.23
N VAL A 134 -15.41 7.38 -3.49
CA VAL A 134 -16.35 8.26 -4.21
C VAL A 134 -17.73 8.36 -3.56
N THR A 135 -18.17 7.29 -2.88
CA THR A 135 -19.48 7.24 -2.21
C THR A 135 -19.42 7.87 -0.82
N GLN A 136 -18.24 8.03 -0.23
CA GLN A 136 -18.04 8.65 1.09
C GLN A 136 -17.93 10.18 0.97
N LYS A 137 -19.03 10.84 0.61
CA LYS A 137 -19.11 12.31 0.58
C LYS A 137 -19.16 12.86 2.01
N GLY A 138 -18.34 13.87 2.31
CA GLY A 138 -18.34 14.55 3.62
C GLY A 138 -17.40 13.97 4.69
N VAL A 139 -16.57 12.97 4.39
CA VAL A 139 -15.50 12.52 5.29
C VAL A 139 -14.24 13.38 5.07
N SER A 140 -14.00 14.37 5.93
CA SER A 140 -12.71 15.09 5.91
C SER A 140 -11.69 14.39 6.80
N VAL A 141 -10.44 14.41 6.35
CA VAL A 141 -9.30 13.82 7.04
C VAL A 141 -8.39 14.97 7.44
N ASP A 142 -8.43 15.32 8.72
CA ASP A 142 -7.64 16.42 9.27
C ASP A 142 -6.40 15.87 9.97
N LYS A 143 -5.26 16.51 9.73
CA LYS A 143 -3.97 16.18 10.35
C LYS A 143 -3.83 16.99 11.64
N PHE A 144 -3.63 16.32 12.78
CA PHE A 144 -3.40 17.00 14.06
C PHE A 144 -1.96 17.51 14.21
N LYS A 145 -1.75 18.47 15.14
CA LYS A 145 -0.46 19.09 15.44
C LYS A 145 0.49 18.09 16.13
N GLU A 146 1.75 18.09 15.73
CA GLU A 146 2.72 17.06 16.08
C GLU A 146 3.16 17.18 17.56
N GLY A 147 2.94 16.12 18.34
CA GLY A 147 3.54 15.99 19.67
C GLY A 147 4.98 15.48 19.59
N MET A 148 5.81 15.79 20.59
CA MET A 148 7.23 15.38 20.59
C MET A 148 7.41 13.85 20.55
N LEU A 149 6.54 13.08 21.21
CA LEU A 149 6.52 11.62 21.13
C LEU A 149 6.23 11.11 19.71
N PHE A 150 5.29 11.75 19.00
CA PHE A 150 4.98 11.39 17.62
C PHE A 150 6.19 11.60 16.71
N VAL A 151 6.90 12.72 16.88
CA VAL A 151 8.13 13.02 16.14
C VAL A 151 9.19 11.96 16.44
N GLY A 152 9.41 11.62 17.71
CA GLY A 152 10.37 10.58 18.10
C GLY A 152 10.08 9.21 17.50
N VAL A 153 8.81 8.76 17.57
CA VAL A 153 8.39 7.48 16.98
C VAL A 153 8.49 7.50 15.44
N ALA A 154 8.14 8.62 14.80
CA ALA A 154 8.28 8.77 13.35
C ALA A 154 9.73 8.68 12.89
N TRP A 155 10.66 9.31 13.62
CA TRP A 155 12.11 9.21 13.36
C TRP A 155 12.62 7.78 13.53
N PHE A 156 12.25 7.12 14.63
CA PHE A 156 12.62 5.73 14.87
C PHE A 156 12.12 4.82 13.74
N LEU A 157 10.86 4.97 13.35
CA LEU A 157 10.27 4.22 12.24
C LEU A 157 10.99 4.49 10.92
N HIS A 158 11.38 5.74 10.66
CA HIS A 158 12.15 6.09 9.46
C HIS A 158 13.52 5.40 9.44
N ILE A 159 14.26 5.40 10.55
CA ILE A 159 15.52 4.68 10.69
C ILE A 159 15.32 3.19 10.42
N LEU A 160 14.25 2.61 10.97
CA LEU A 160 13.93 1.19 10.79
C LEU A 160 13.58 0.86 9.32
N TYR A 161 12.88 1.75 8.61
CA TYR A 161 12.65 1.62 7.17
C TYR A 161 13.96 1.69 6.36
N VAL A 162 14.88 2.60 6.71
CA VAL A 162 16.19 2.69 6.07
C VAL A 162 16.98 1.40 6.30
N ALA A 163 17.05 0.94 7.55
CA ALA A 163 17.73 -0.30 7.92
C ALA A 163 17.14 -1.52 7.20
N HIS A 164 15.81 -1.62 7.14
CA HIS A 164 15.13 -2.69 6.40
C HIS A 164 15.44 -2.61 4.90
N THR A 165 15.42 -1.42 4.30
CA THR A 165 15.74 -1.25 2.88
C THR A 165 17.18 -1.67 2.59
N LEU A 166 18.15 -1.29 3.44
CA LEU A 166 19.54 -1.72 3.31
C LEU A 166 19.68 -3.24 3.44
N PHE A 167 19.02 -3.83 4.44
CA PHE A 167 18.98 -5.29 4.62
C PHE A 167 18.42 -5.99 3.37
N CYS A 168 17.32 -5.48 2.80
CA CYS A 168 16.74 -6.02 1.58
C CYS A 168 17.71 -5.95 0.42
N THR A 169 18.33 -4.80 0.19
CA THR A 169 19.28 -4.61 -0.90
C THR A 169 20.44 -5.61 -0.78
N LEU A 170 21.00 -5.78 0.41
CA LEU A 170 22.06 -6.75 0.67
C LEU A 170 21.62 -8.19 0.41
N VAL A 171 20.44 -8.57 0.90
CA VAL A 171 19.90 -9.94 0.72
C VAL A 171 19.61 -10.20 -0.76
N PHE A 172 18.88 -9.31 -1.43
CA PHE A 172 18.50 -9.48 -2.84
C PHE A 172 19.70 -9.38 -3.79
N SER A 173 20.72 -8.56 -3.50
CA SER A 173 21.94 -8.51 -4.31
C SER A 173 22.78 -9.78 -4.18
N SER A 174 22.58 -10.53 -3.10
CA SER A 174 23.32 -11.76 -2.81
C SER A 174 22.65 -13.01 -3.36
N PHE A 175 21.45 -12.89 -3.94
CA PHE A 175 20.74 -14.02 -4.53
C PHE A 175 21.27 -14.32 -5.92
N VAL A 176 21.71 -15.57 -6.09
CA VAL A 176 22.05 -16.15 -7.38
C VAL A 176 20.91 -17.09 -7.77
N PHE A 177 20.25 -16.78 -8.87
CA PHE A 177 19.20 -17.64 -9.44
C PHE A 177 19.81 -18.86 -10.12
N ILE A 178 19.16 -20.02 -9.93
CA ILE A 178 19.53 -21.27 -10.60
C ILE A 178 19.35 -21.18 -12.12
N GLY A 179 18.37 -20.38 -12.59
CA GLY A 179 18.11 -20.15 -14.01
C GLY A 179 17.49 -18.78 -14.31
N THR A 180 17.81 -18.22 -15.48
CA THR A 180 17.28 -16.93 -15.94
C THR A 180 15.77 -16.97 -16.23
N ARG A 181 15.27 -18.10 -16.73
CA ARG A 181 13.84 -18.30 -17.00
C ARG A 181 13.00 -18.26 -15.73
N ASP A 182 13.52 -18.82 -14.64
CA ASP A 182 12.85 -18.83 -13.35
C ASP A 182 12.88 -17.43 -12.72
N ALA A 183 13.99 -16.72 -12.85
CA ALA A 183 14.12 -15.33 -12.41
C ALA A 183 13.10 -14.40 -13.10
N VAL A 184 12.95 -14.49 -14.43
CA VAL A 184 11.98 -13.69 -15.19
C VAL A 184 10.55 -14.08 -14.82
N GLY A 185 10.29 -15.37 -14.58
CA GLY A 185 8.98 -15.85 -14.13
C GLY A 185 8.55 -15.23 -12.81
N VAL A 186 9.43 -15.26 -11.80
CA VAL A 186 9.16 -14.64 -10.50
C VAL A 186 9.01 -13.12 -10.63
N LEU A 187 9.96 -12.46 -11.31
CA LEU A 187 9.94 -11.00 -11.46
C LEU A 187 8.66 -10.49 -12.13
N SER A 188 8.23 -11.14 -13.22
CA SER A 188 7.03 -10.74 -13.95
C SER A 188 5.75 -10.87 -13.11
N ARG A 189 5.63 -11.91 -12.29
CA ARG A 189 4.52 -12.08 -11.34
C ARG A 189 4.54 -11.02 -10.24
N LEU A 190 5.73 -10.68 -9.71
CA LEU A 190 5.90 -9.60 -8.72
C LEU A 190 5.45 -8.26 -9.31
N MET A 191 5.87 -7.99 -10.56
CA MET A 191 5.49 -6.78 -11.29
C MET A 191 3.98 -6.72 -11.53
N ALA A 192 3.35 -7.84 -11.91
CA ALA A 192 1.91 -7.90 -12.11
C ALA A 192 1.12 -7.58 -10.83
N SER A 193 1.53 -8.12 -9.68
CA SER A 193 0.99 -7.76 -8.36
C SER A 193 1.10 -6.26 -8.09
N ALA A 194 2.31 -5.72 -8.24
CA ALA A 194 2.57 -4.30 -8.00
C ALA A 194 1.74 -3.39 -8.92
N ILE A 195 1.57 -3.77 -10.19
CA ILE A 195 0.71 -3.05 -11.14
C ILE A 195 -0.74 -3.11 -10.68
N CYS A 196 -1.23 -4.27 -10.27
CA CYS A 196 -2.61 -4.44 -9.79
C CYS A 196 -2.89 -3.53 -8.59
N CYS A 197 -2.01 -3.52 -7.58
CA CYS A 197 -2.15 -2.64 -6.42
C CYS A 197 -2.09 -1.16 -6.80
N ARG A 198 -1.22 -0.79 -7.73
CA ARG A 198 -1.14 0.58 -8.25
C ARG A 198 -2.42 1.00 -8.95
N VAL A 199 -3.03 0.13 -9.75
CA VAL A 199 -4.33 0.40 -10.41
C VAL A 199 -5.43 0.62 -9.36
N ILE A 200 -5.48 -0.18 -8.30
CA ILE A 200 -6.46 0.00 -7.21
C ILE A 200 -6.26 1.34 -6.51
N ILE A 201 -5.02 1.71 -6.17
CA ILE A 201 -4.70 3.01 -5.55
C ILE A 201 -5.13 4.16 -6.47
N MET A 202 -4.78 4.09 -7.75
CA MET A 202 -5.13 5.12 -8.73
C MET A 202 -6.65 5.25 -8.86
N TYR A 203 -7.37 4.14 -8.88
CA TYR A 203 -8.82 4.13 -8.90
C TYR A 203 -9.42 4.81 -7.67
N GLU A 204 -8.97 4.47 -6.45
CA GLU A 204 -9.48 5.10 -5.22
C GLU A 204 -9.14 6.60 -5.14
N ILE A 205 -7.94 7.00 -5.55
CA ILE A 205 -7.54 8.42 -5.60
C ILE A 205 -8.38 9.18 -6.64
N SER A 206 -8.63 8.58 -7.81
CA SER A 206 -9.50 9.20 -8.82
C SER A 206 -10.92 9.40 -8.30
N GLY A 207 -11.45 8.46 -7.51
CA GLY A 207 -12.73 8.61 -6.84
C GLY A 207 -12.75 9.75 -5.80
N LEU A 208 -11.62 10.05 -5.15
CA LEU A 208 -11.51 11.21 -4.25
C LEU A 208 -11.51 12.54 -5.00
N ARG A 209 -11.07 12.57 -6.26
CA ARG A 209 -11.08 13.77 -7.11
C ARG A 209 -12.50 14.21 -7.52
N GLU A 210 -13.42 13.26 -7.52
CA GLU A 210 -14.79 13.44 -8.01
C GLU A 210 -15.85 13.47 -6.88
N ALA A 211 -15.46 13.19 -5.64
CA ALA A 211 -16.33 13.18 -4.45
C ALA A 211 -16.53 14.58 -3.86
#